data_AF-A0A7S0BRN3-F1
#
_entry.id   AF-A0A7S0BRN3-F1
#
_cell.length_a   1.000
_cell.length_b   1.000
_cell.length_c   1.000
_cell.angle_alpha   90.00
_cell.angle_beta   90.00
_cell.angle_gamma   90.00
#
_symmetry.space_group_name_H-M   'P 1'
#
loop_
_entity.id
_entity.type
_entity.pdbx_description
1 polymer ?
#
loop_
_entity_poly.entity_id
_entity_poly.type
_entity_poly.pdbx_seq_one_letter_code
_entity_poly.pdbx_strand_id
1 'polypeptide(L)'
;KENEIKVIECNLRASRSFPFVSKTIGIDMARLATKVILGKNTRPYPVDVSKTPHIGVKVAQFSFTRLLGADPILGVEMASTGEVACYGSNREEAYHKALQATGQKINLKSICISIGAYKEKLEFLSSAKILQSIGIKIY
;
A
#
# COMPACT_ATOMS: atom_id res chain seq x y z
N LYS A 1 -21.93 6.28 2.74
CA LYS A 1 -22.33 5.57 1.49
C LYS A 1 -22.41 4.11 1.84
N GLU A 2 -23.56 3.54 1.53
CA GLU A 2 -24.22 2.38 2.14
C GLU A 2 -23.33 1.14 2.20
N ASN A 3 -23.44 0.38 3.29
CA ASN A 3 -22.60 -0.76 3.70
C ASN A 3 -22.70 -1.98 2.72
N GLU A 4 -22.73 -1.73 1.42
CA GLU A 4 -22.87 -2.68 0.32
C GLU A 4 -21.50 -3.23 -0.08
N ILE A 5 -21.33 -4.55 0.09
CA ILE A 5 -20.15 -5.27 -0.38
C ILE A 5 -20.36 -5.61 -1.86
N LYS A 6 -19.44 -5.18 -2.73
CA LYS A 6 -19.47 -5.43 -4.18
C LYS A 6 -18.23 -6.19 -4.62
N VAL A 7 -18.41 -7.16 -5.52
CA VAL A 7 -17.31 -7.90 -6.14
C VAL A 7 -16.86 -7.14 -7.40
N ILE A 8 -15.56 -6.86 -7.50
CA ILE A 8 -14.97 -6.26 -8.69
C ILE A 8 -14.56 -7.36 -9.67
N GLU A 9 -13.74 -8.31 -9.20
CA GLU A 9 -13.25 -9.44 -10.01
C GLU A 9 -12.82 -10.62 -9.12
N CYS A 10 -12.68 -11.80 -9.71
CA CYS A 10 -12.10 -12.97 -9.08
C CYS A 10 -11.01 -13.57 -9.98
N ASN A 11 -9.78 -13.65 -9.46
CA ASN A 11 -8.66 -14.26 -10.16
C ASN A 11 -8.40 -15.65 -9.58
N LEU A 12 -8.64 -16.71 -10.36
CA LEU A 12 -8.37 -18.10 -9.96
C LEU A 12 -6.87 -18.48 -10.10
N ARG A 13 -6.00 -17.63 -9.56
CA ARG A 13 -4.54 -17.77 -9.59
C ARG A 13 -3.91 -16.97 -8.45
N ALA A 14 -2.63 -17.20 -8.18
CA ALA A 14 -1.88 -16.37 -7.24
C ALA A 14 -1.89 -14.89 -7.70
N SER A 15 -2.21 -13.99 -6.77
CA SER A 15 -2.18 -12.55 -6.99
C SER A 15 -0.78 -11.98 -6.77
N ARG A 16 -0.55 -10.73 -7.19
CA ARG A 16 0.70 -10.02 -6.90
C ARG A 16 0.88 -9.68 -5.42
N SER A 17 -0.19 -9.70 -4.62
CA SER A 17 -0.12 -9.53 -3.16
C SER A 17 0.20 -10.82 -2.40
N PHE A 18 0.20 -11.96 -3.10
CA PHE A 18 0.37 -13.28 -2.50
C PHE A 18 1.70 -13.43 -1.70
N PRO A 19 2.87 -13.02 -2.21
CA PRO A 19 4.12 -13.09 -1.44
C PRO A 19 4.13 -12.16 -0.22
N PHE A 20 3.53 -10.98 -0.33
CA PHE A 20 3.43 -10.00 0.75
C PHE A 20 2.58 -10.54 1.90
N VAL A 21 1.39 -11.06 1.60
CA VAL A 21 0.49 -11.63 2.62
C VAL A 21 1.16 -12.82 3.30
N SER A 22 1.72 -13.74 2.50
CA SER A 22 2.44 -14.93 2.98
C SER A 22 3.54 -14.59 3.98
N LYS A 23 4.40 -13.61 3.66
CA LYS A 23 5.48 -13.17 4.57
C LYS A 23 4.96 -12.47 5.82
N THR A 24 3.94 -11.63 5.67
CA THR A 24 3.37 -10.85 6.79
C THR A 24 2.77 -11.77 7.86
N ILE A 25 2.00 -12.78 7.44
CA ILE A 25 1.36 -13.71 8.39
C ILE A 25 2.24 -14.90 8.77
N GLY A 26 3.45 -15.01 8.21
CA GLY A 26 4.40 -16.09 8.49
C GLY A 26 3.99 -17.47 7.93
N ILE A 27 3.17 -17.50 6.88
CA ILE A 27 2.66 -18.74 6.28
C ILE A 27 3.12 -18.83 4.84
N ASP A 28 3.80 -19.92 4.48
CA ASP A 28 4.13 -20.23 3.09
C ASP A 28 2.89 -20.73 2.34
N MET A 29 2.09 -19.78 1.86
CA MET A 29 0.87 -20.04 1.12
C MET A 29 1.17 -20.71 -0.23
N ALA A 30 2.31 -20.42 -0.85
CA ALA A 30 2.70 -21.02 -2.13
C ALA A 30 2.89 -22.53 -1.95
N ARG A 31 3.69 -22.92 -0.95
CA ARG A 31 3.91 -24.33 -0.62
C ARG A 31 2.63 -25.04 -0.22
N LEU A 32 1.75 -24.39 0.55
CA LEU A 32 0.45 -24.97 0.89
C LEU A 32 -0.41 -25.21 -0.35
N ALA A 33 -0.55 -24.20 -1.22
CA ALA A 33 -1.29 -24.32 -2.46
C ALA A 33 -0.72 -25.42 -3.37
N THR A 34 0.60 -25.50 -3.52
CA THR A 34 1.26 -26.57 -4.29
C THR A 34 0.97 -27.96 -3.72
N LYS A 35 1.00 -28.14 -2.39
CA LYS A 35 0.67 -29.42 -1.77
C LYS A 35 -0.77 -29.83 -2.06
N VAL A 36 -1.71 -28.89 -1.97
CA VAL A 36 -3.13 -29.11 -2.29
C VAL A 36 -3.29 -29.55 -3.75
N ILE A 37 -2.67 -28.82 -4.69
CA ILE A 37 -2.72 -29.12 -6.13
C ILE A 37 -2.16 -30.53 -6.43
N LEU A 38 -1.11 -30.95 -5.72
CA LEU A 38 -0.51 -32.28 -5.86
C LEU A 38 -1.25 -33.40 -5.11
N GLY A 39 -2.43 -33.12 -4.52
CA GLY A 39 -3.20 -34.11 -3.77
C GLY A 39 -2.53 -34.57 -2.46
N LYS A 40 -1.53 -33.84 -1.96
CA LYS A 40 -0.90 -34.15 -0.68
C LYS A 40 -1.81 -33.73 0.47
N ASN A 41 -1.83 -34.53 1.53
CA ASN A 41 -2.61 -34.21 2.71
C ASN A 41 -2.13 -32.88 3.33
N THR A 42 -3.02 -31.90 3.39
CA THR A 42 -2.78 -30.59 4.00
C THR A 42 -3.86 -30.30 5.01
N ARG A 43 -3.47 -29.89 6.21
CA ARG A 43 -4.44 -29.38 7.18
C ARG A 43 -4.84 -27.96 6.78
N PRO A 44 -6.15 -27.63 6.77
CA PRO A 44 -6.60 -26.25 6.66
C PRO A 44 -5.92 -25.40 7.73
N TYR A 45 -5.33 -24.29 7.34
CA TYR A 45 -4.74 -23.37 8.29
C TYR A 45 -5.81 -22.37 8.75
N PRO A 46 -6.09 -22.25 10.06
CA PRO A 46 -6.96 -21.19 10.55
C PRO A 46 -6.20 -19.87 10.40
N VAL A 47 -6.59 -19.05 9.42
CA VAL A 47 -5.97 -17.73 9.19
C VAL A 47 -6.34 -16.81 10.36
N ASP A 48 -5.56 -16.89 11.42
CA ASP A 48 -5.68 -16.04 12.60
C ASP A 48 -4.64 -14.92 12.51
N VAL A 49 -5.02 -13.83 11.85
CA VAL A 49 -4.16 -12.66 11.68
C VAL A 49 -3.90 -11.92 13.00
N SER A 50 -4.70 -12.16 14.05
CA SER A 50 -4.54 -11.49 15.35
C SER A 50 -3.21 -11.81 16.03
N LYS A 51 -2.57 -12.92 15.63
CA LYS A 51 -1.26 -13.35 16.12
C LYS A 51 -0.08 -12.69 15.42
N THR A 52 -0.33 -11.87 14.40
CA THR A 52 0.73 -11.16 13.69
C THR A 52 1.23 -10.00 14.55
N PRO A 53 2.49 -10.02 15.04
CA PRO A 53 2.96 -9.04 16.03
C PRO A 53 3.29 -7.67 15.43
N HIS A 54 3.01 -7.47 14.14
CA HIS A 54 3.42 -6.29 13.38
C HIS A 54 2.39 -5.95 12.31
N ILE A 55 2.44 -4.71 11.82
CA ILE A 55 1.67 -4.25 10.67
C ILE A 55 2.57 -4.25 9.44
N GLY A 56 2.12 -4.94 8.39
CA GLY A 56 2.72 -4.90 7.06
C GLY A 56 2.06 -3.84 6.17
N VAL A 57 2.86 -3.04 5.50
CA VAL A 57 2.40 -2.07 4.49
C VAL A 57 3.14 -2.34 3.19
N LYS A 58 2.37 -2.39 2.09
CA LYS A 58 2.88 -2.56 0.72
C LYS A 58 2.62 -1.27 -0.07
N VAL A 59 3.69 -0.72 -0.64
CA VAL A 59 3.66 0.50 -1.46
C VAL A 59 4.21 0.18 -2.85
N ALA A 60 3.64 0.82 -3.87
CA ALA A 60 4.09 0.69 -5.25
C ALA A 60 5.40 1.46 -5.48
N GLN A 61 6.33 0.84 -6.21
CA GLN A 61 7.52 1.50 -6.75
C GLN A 61 7.22 2.00 -8.17
N PHE A 62 7.54 3.26 -8.44
CA PHE A 62 7.41 3.86 -9.76
C PHE A 62 8.77 4.25 -10.33
N SER A 63 8.88 4.21 -11.66
CA SER A 63 10.11 4.55 -12.39
C SER A 63 9.93 5.75 -13.33
N PHE A 64 9.04 6.69 -12.98
CA PHE A 64 8.71 7.87 -13.82
C PHE A 64 9.95 8.68 -14.22
N THR A 65 10.95 8.78 -13.34
CA THR A 65 12.21 9.50 -13.62
C THR A 65 13.06 8.86 -14.71
N ARG A 66 12.82 7.59 -15.05
CA ARG A 66 13.56 6.85 -16.10
C ARG A 66 12.81 6.78 -17.42
N LEU A 67 11.53 7.16 -17.45
CA LEU A 67 10.67 7.08 -18.63
C LEU A 67 10.37 8.50 -19.12
N LEU A 68 11.20 9.00 -20.03
CA LEU A 68 10.98 10.29 -20.69
C LEU A 68 9.60 10.32 -21.37
N GLY A 69 8.77 11.30 -21.01
CA GLY A 69 7.40 11.45 -21.52
C GLY A 69 6.33 10.65 -20.77
N ALA A 70 6.69 9.90 -19.72
CA ALA A 70 5.69 9.26 -18.86
C ALA A 70 4.98 10.30 -17.99
N ASP A 71 3.65 10.34 -18.10
CA ASP A 71 2.80 11.13 -17.22
C ASP A 71 2.78 10.50 -15.81
N PRO A 72 3.16 11.22 -14.74
CA PRO A 72 3.13 10.69 -13.38
C PRO A 72 1.71 10.60 -12.78
N ILE A 73 0.66 10.85 -13.57
CA ILE A 73 -0.74 10.71 -13.14
C ILE A 73 -1.16 9.23 -13.12
N LEU A 74 -1.78 8.80 -12.02
CA LEU A 74 -2.31 7.46 -11.86
C LEU A 74 -3.70 7.35 -12.50
N GLY A 75 -3.92 6.30 -13.29
CA GLY A 75 -5.20 5.97 -13.90
C GLY A 75 -5.73 4.60 -13.48
N VAL A 76 -6.66 4.08 -14.29
CA VAL A 76 -7.16 2.69 -14.12
C VAL A 76 -6.09 1.66 -14.46
N GLU A 77 -5.12 2.03 -15.28
CA GLU A 77 -4.00 1.17 -15.67
C GLU A 77 -2.89 1.19 -14.62
N MET A 78 -2.21 0.04 -14.49
CA MET A 78 -1.10 -0.09 -13.56
C MET A 78 0.18 0.51 -14.13
N ALA A 79 0.58 1.68 -13.60
CA ALA A 79 1.85 2.34 -13.95
C ALA A 79 3.05 1.92 -13.08
N SER A 80 2.84 1.14 -12.02
CA SER A 80 3.92 0.75 -11.09
C SER A 80 4.81 -0.34 -11.67
N THR A 81 6.12 -0.24 -11.43
CA THR A 81 7.13 -1.19 -11.95
C THR A 81 7.61 -2.19 -10.92
N GLY A 82 7.25 -1.96 -9.65
CA GLY A 82 7.64 -2.83 -8.56
C GLY A 82 6.88 -2.52 -7.28
N GLU A 83 7.35 -3.08 -6.19
CA GLU A 83 6.71 -2.96 -4.87
C GLU A 83 7.75 -3.00 -3.76
N VAL A 84 7.44 -2.28 -2.69
CA VAL A 84 8.19 -2.29 -1.44
C VAL A 84 7.23 -2.70 -0.34
N ALA A 85 7.67 -3.64 0.51
CA ALA A 85 6.93 -4.06 1.69
C ALA A 85 7.76 -3.80 2.94
N CYS A 86 7.18 -3.14 3.92
CA CYS A 86 7.82 -2.85 5.20
C CYS A 86 6.91 -3.19 6.37
N TYR A 87 7.55 -3.42 7.53
CA TYR A 87 6.88 -3.77 8.78
C TYR A 87 7.11 -2.68 9.83
N GLY A 88 6.11 -2.47 10.68
CA GLY A 88 6.16 -1.54 11.81
C GLY A 88 5.26 -2.00 12.96
N SER A 89 5.45 -1.40 14.12
CA SER A 89 4.60 -1.61 15.30
C SER A 89 3.20 -1.01 15.10
N ASN A 90 3.08 -0.01 14.22
CA ASN A 90 1.81 0.56 13.77
C ASN A 90 1.85 0.88 12.27
N ARG A 91 0.70 1.31 11.73
CA ARG A 91 0.52 1.57 10.29
C ARG A 91 1.33 2.77 9.83
N GLU A 92 1.42 3.80 10.66
CA GLU A 92 2.10 5.06 10.37
C GLU A 92 3.62 4.82 10.22
N GLU A 93 4.20 4.04 11.14
CA GLU A 93 5.61 3.64 11.09
C GLU A 93 5.90 2.74 9.88
N ALA A 94 5.07 1.72 9.64
CA ALA A 94 5.24 0.81 8.52
C ALA A 94 5.15 1.56 7.18
N TYR A 95 4.22 2.50 7.05
CA TYR A 95 4.06 3.34 5.87
C TYR A 95 5.22 4.30 5.69
N HIS A 96 5.71 4.94 6.76
CA HIS A 96 6.87 5.82 6.71
C HIS A 96 8.13 5.08 6.22
N LYS A 97 8.40 3.89 6.77
CA LYS A 97 9.49 3.02 6.30
C LYS A 97 9.34 2.63 4.83
N ALA A 98 8.12 2.29 4.40
CA ALA A 98 7.85 1.94 3.01
C ALA A 98 8.13 3.13 2.07
N LEU A 99 7.70 4.35 2.42
CA LEU A 99 8.00 5.54 1.63
C LEU A 99 9.51 5.80 1.53
N GLN A 100 10.24 5.71 2.65
CA GLN A 100 11.70 5.85 2.63
C GLN A 100 12.36 4.79 1.74
N ALA A 101 11.91 3.54 1.82
CA ALA A 101 12.44 2.44 1.02
C ALA A 101 12.12 2.55 -0.48
N THR A 102 11.11 3.33 -0.88
CA THR A 102 10.90 3.70 -2.29
C THR A 102 11.85 4.78 -2.80
N GLY A 103 12.70 5.32 -1.93
CA GLY A 103 13.66 6.39 -2.22
C GLY A 103 13.15 7.80 -1.94
N GLN A 104 11.92 7.95 -1.41
CA GLN A 104 11.38 9.25 -1.05
C GLN A 104 12.01 9.76 0.26
N LYS A 105 12.63 10.94 0.20
CA LYS A 105 13.15 11.63 1.39
C LYS A 105 12.11 12.63 1.89
N ILE A 106 11.53 12.34 3.04
CA ILE A 106 10.56 13.24 3.68
C ILE A 106 11.33 14.19 4.59
N ASN A 107 11.74 15.34 4.05
CA ASN A 107 12.26 16.47 4.81
C ASN A 107 11.55 17.75 4.37
N LEU A 108 10.34 17.94 4.86
CA LEU A 108 9.44 19.00 4.41
C LEU A 108 9.58 20.23 5.31
N LYS A 109 10.24 21.27 4.79
CA LYS A 109 10.19 22.63 5.37
C LYS A 109 9.00 23.42 4.86
N SER A 110 8.60 23.12 3.62
CA SER A 110 7.47 23.75 2.95
C SER A 110 6.86 22.81 1.93
N ILE A 111 5.59 23.04 1.61
CA ILE A 111 4.83 22.28 0.61
C ILE A 111 4.07 23.25 -0.31
N CYS A 112 3.87 22.84 -1.57
CA CYS A 112 2.99 23.51 -2.51
C CYS A 112 1.69 22.69 -2.61
N ILE A 113 0.54 23.34 -2.48
CA ILE A 113 -0.77 22.68 -2.53
C ILE A 113 -1.53 23.14 -3.77
N SER A 114 -1.73 22.22 -4.72
CA SER A 114 -2.63 22.40 -5.86
C SER A 114 -3.73 21.35 -5.80
N ILE A 115 -4.94 21.78 -5.45
CA ILE A 115 -6.12 20.92 -5.31
C ILE A 115 -7.21 21.42 -6.25
N GLY A 116 -7.94 20.49 -6.88
CA GLY A 116 -8.97 20.76 -7.88
C GLY A 116 -10.21 21.49 -7.34
N ALA A 117 -11.36 20.82 -7.34
CA ALA A 117 -12.63 21.46 -7.04
C ALA A 117 -12.78 21.81 -5.54
N TYR A 118 -13.81 22.59 -5.24
CA TYR A 118 -14.04 23.15 -3.90
C TYR A 118 -14.25 22.06 -2.84
N LYS A 119 -14.86 20.93 -3.22
CA LYS A 119 -15.13 19.82 -2.33
C LYS A 119 -13.85 19.18 -1.80
N GLU A 120 -12.89 18.90 -2.68
CA GLU A 120 -11.60 18.32 -2.31
C GLU A 120 -10.78 19.28 -1.43
N LYS A 121 -10.91 20.59 -1.66
CA LYS A 121 -10.29 21.62 -0.80
C LYS A 121 -10.86 21.58 0.62
N LEU A 122 -12.18 21.40 0.77
CA LEU A 122 -12.81 21.23 2.08
C LEU A 122 -12.37 19.93 2.76
N GLU A 123 -12.28 18.82 2.02
CA GLU A 123 -11.80 17.55 2.55
C GLU A 123 -10.34 17.63 3.03
N PHE A 124 -9.49 18.41 2.35
CA PHE A 124 -8.09 18.59 2.72
C PHE A 124 -7.86 19.59 3.86
N LEU A 125 -8.85 20.41 4.22
CA LEU A 125 -8.68 21.51 5.18
C LEU A 125 -8.14 21.04 6.55
N SER A 126 -8.57 19.88 7.04
CA SER A 126 -8.07 19.30 8.29
C SER A 126 -6.58 18.95 8.19
N SER A 127 -6.16 18.33 7.09
CA SER A 127 -4.77 18.00 6.80
C SER A 127 -3.90 19.26 6.69
N ALA A 128 -4.39 20.31 6.02
CA ALA A 128 -3.67 21.60 5.93
C ALA A 128 -3.43 22.22 7.31
N LYS A 129 -4.43 22.20 8.21
CA LYS A 129 -4.30 22.68 9.59
C LYS A 129 -3.25 21.89 10.37
N ILE A 130 -3.23 20.56 10.22
CA ILE A 130 -2.22 19.70 10.85
C ILE A 130 -0.81 20.09 10.36
N LEU A 131 -0.64 20.24 9.05
CA LEU A 131 0.65 20.61 8.43
C LEU A 131 1.13 21.98 8.93
N GLN A 132 0.24 22.96 9.04
CA GLN A 132 0.56 24.26 9.60
C GLN A 132 0.92 24.17 11.09
N SER A 133 0.21 23.35 11.88
CA SER A 133 0.46 23.20 13.32
C SER A 133 1.83 22.59 13.64
N ILE A 134 2.37 21.77 12.74
CA ILE A 134 3.71 21.20 12.86
C ILE A 134 4.80 22.08 12.22
N GLY A 135 4.47 23.31 11.84
CA GLY A 135 5.42 24.31 11.36
C GLY A 135 5.80 24.21 9.88
N ILE A 136 5.07 23.44 9.07
CA ILE A 136 5.33 23.38 7.62
C ILE A 136 4.72 24.60 6.94
N LYS A 137 5.54 25.34 6.18
CA LYS A 137 5.07 26.47 5.38
C LYS A 137 4.29 25.97 4.15
N ILE A 138 3.06 26.44 4.00
CA ILE A 138 2.19 26.08 2.87
C ILE A 138 2.24 27.22 1.83
N TYR A 139 2.44 26.85 0.57
CA TYR A 139 2.35 27.71 -0.62
C TYR A 139 1.19 27.28 -1.52
#